data_AF-A0A0Q7BVE7-F1
#
_entry.id   AF-A0A0Q7BVE7-F1
#
_cell.length_a   1.000
_cell.length_b   1.000
_cell.length_c   1.000
_cell.angle_alpha   90.00
_cell.angle_beta   90.00
_cell.angle_gamma   90.00
#
_symmetry.space_group_name_H-M   'P 1'
#
loop_
_entity.id
_entity.type
_entity.pdbx_description
1 polymer ?
#
loop_
_entity_poly.entity_id
_entity_poly.type
_entity_poly.pdbx_seq_one_letter_code
_entity_poly.pdbx_strand_id
1 'polypeptide(L)'
;MKRLSLLTLVLATTLTALSLPAQSQGLTREQVKMDRDSFLALMRWDELTGMWVLKSGMEPPKGVMSRAEVLEMRDQFLRMNVYDDTVGSWVPLKAPRNMSMLTREQVNMETLRFLMMYRYDESRNEWISRMR
;
A
#
# COMPACT_ATOMS: atom_id res chain seq x y z
N MET A 1 8.37 49.91 44.75
CA MET A 1 9.33 48.94 44.17
C MET A 1 9.12 48.92 42.66
N LYS A 2 10.10 49.41 41.89
CA LYS A 2 10.06 49.45 40.42
C LYS A 2 10.44 48.06 39.88
N ARG A 3 9.62 47.49 38.99
CA ARG A 3 10.04 46.36 38.15
C ARG A 3 10.02 46.81 36.69
N LEU A 4 11.22 46.92 36.14
CA LEU A 4 11.50 46.98 34.71
C LEU A 4 11.30 45.57 34.14
N SER A 5 10.60 45.44 33.01
CA SER A 5 10.69 44.28 32.13
C SER A 5 10.31 44.77 30.73
N LEU A 6 11.27 45.31 30.00
CA LEU A 6 12.04 44.63 28.94
C LEU A 6 11.15 44.11 27.81
N LEU A 7 11.10 44.93 26.75
CA LEU A 7 10.85 44.55 25.37
C LEU A 7 11.60 43.26 25.01
N THR A 8 10.90 42.29 24.44
CA THR A 8 11.48 41.32 23.51
C THR A 8 10.75 41.41 22.18
N LEU A 9 11.43 42.07 21.25
CA LEU A 9 11.33 41.89 19.81
C LEU A 9 11.63 40.40 19.49
N VAL A 10 10.91 39.78 18.57
CA VAL A 10 11.49 39.11 17.37
C VAL A 10 10.36 38.52 16.52
N LEU A 11 10.55 38.75 15.22
CA LEU A 11 9.72 38.57 14.06
C LEU A 11 9.90 37.16 13.46
N ALA A 12 8.79 36.59 12.98
CA ALA A 12 8.63 35.62 11.88
C ALA A 12 9.53 34.36 11.77
N THR A 13 8.88 33.20 11.66
CA THR A 13 8.98 32.28 10.49
C THR A 13 8.01 31.12 10.67
N THR A 14 6.76 31.30 10.27
CA THR A 14 5.87 30.16 10.02
C THR A 14 6.26 29.55 8.69
N LEU A 15 7.10 28.51 8.68
CA LEU A 15 7.19 27.60 7.54
C LEU A 15 5.88 26.80 7.48
N THR A 16 4.88 27.34 6.79
CA THR A 16 3.80 26.52 6.26
C THR A 16 4.38 25.71 5.12
N ALA A 17 4.71 24.45 5.40
CA ALA A 17 4.92 23.45 4.36
C ALA A 17 3.58 23.26 3.63
N LEU A 18 3.35 24.04 2.57
CA LEU A 18 2.31 23.77 1.59
C LEU A 18 2.68 22.46 0.90
N SER A 19 2.12 21.35 1.36
CA SER A 19 2.03 20.14 0.55
C SER A 19 1.13 20.45 -0.63
N LEU A 20 1.73 20.92 -1.73
CA LEU A 20 1.06 20.97 -3.02
C LEU A 20 0.56 19.56 -3.33
N PRO A 21 -0.73 19.37 -3.67
CA PRO A 21 -1.16 18.09 -4.21
C PRO A 21 -0.28 17.83 -5.44
N ALA A 22 0.33 16.65 -5.50
CA ALA A 22 1.02 16.19 -6.69
C ALA A 22 -0.02 16.16 -7.81
N GLN A 23 -0.09 17.25 -8.58
CA GLN A 23 -0.84 17.28 -9.83
C GLN A 23 -0.15 16.25 -10.70
N SER A 24 -0.82 15.12 -10.96
CA SER A 24 -0.38 14.23 -12.02
C SER A 24 -0.40 15.07 -13.29
N GLN A 25 0.76 15.55 -13.73
CA GLN A 25 0.88 16.13 -15.06
C GLN A 25 0.37 15.07 -16.02
N GLY A 26 -0.75 15.34 -16.67
CA GLY A 26 -1.35 14.39 -17.59
C GLY A 26 -0.31 14.04 -18.65
N LEU A 27 0.13 12.79 -18.68
CA LEU A 27 1.08 12.31 -19.68
C LEU A 27 0.46 12.53 -21.07
N THR A 28 1.27 12.98 -22.03
CA THR A 28 0.81 13.09 -23.41
C THR A 28 0.51 11.69 -23.95
N ARG A 29 -0.39 11.60 -24.94
CA ARG A 29 -0.74 10.31 -25.55
C ARG A 29 0.48 9.61 -26.14
N GLU A 30 1.40 10.39 -26.69
CA GLU A 30 2.66 9.95 -27.26
C GLU A 30 3.57 9.35 -26.20
N GLN A 31 3.67 9.98 -25.02
CA GLN A 31 4.43 9.47 -23.89
C GLN A 31 3.85 8.13 -23.40
N VAL A 32 2.52 8.07 -23.22
CA VAL A 32 1.85 6.83 -22.81
C VAL A 32 2.08 5.70 -23.82
N LYS A 33 2.06 6.01 -25.12
CA LYS A 33 2.34 5.03 -26.17
C LYS A 33 3.77 4.50 -26.08
N MET A 34 4.75 5.40 -25.92
CA MET A 34 6.15 5.02 -25.76
C MET A 34 6.37 4.15 -24.50
N ASP A 35 5.78 4.53 -23.37
CA ASP A 35 5.89 3.81 -22.11
C ASP A 35 5.26 2.41 -22.22
N ARG A 36 4.08 2.31 -22.86
CA ARG A 36 3.41 1.04 -23.15
C ARG A 36 4.28 0.14 -24.02
N ASP A 37 4.81 0.65 -25.12
CA ASP A 37 5.60 -0.15 -26.06
C ASP A 37 6.89 -0.64 -25.39
N SER A 38 7.51 0.19 -24.54
CA SER A 38 8.67 -0.17 -23.73
C SER A 38 8.34 -1.26 -22.70
N PHE A 39 7.20 -1.15 -22.02
CA PHE A 39 6.73 -2.17 -21.08
C PHE A 39 6.46 -3.50 -21.77
N LEU A 40 5.75 -3.50 -22.90
CA LEU A 40 5.42 -4.71 -23.66
C LEU A 40 6.64 -5.33 -24.35
N ALA A 41 7.71 -4.56 -24.58
CA ALA A 41 8.98 -5.11 -25.06
C ALA A 41 9.62 -6.01 -23.99
N LEU A 42 9.54 -5.62 -22.72
CA LEU A 42 10.18 -6.29 -21.58
C LEU A 42 9.31 -7.37 -20.92
N MET A 43 8.01 -7.12 -20.84
CA MET A 43 7.07 -7.91 -20.04
C MET A 43 6.19 -8.77 -20.94
N ARG A 44 5.77 -9.93 -20.44
CA ARG A 44 4.71 -10.76 -21.03
C ARG A 44 3.66 -11.05 -19.96
N TRP A 45 2.41 -11.17 -20.39
CA TRP A 45 1.36 -11.70 -19.54
C TRP A 45 1.55 -13.21 -19.41
N ASP A 46 1.57 -13.71 -18.18
CA ASP A 46 1.58 -15.13 -17.86
C ASP A 46 0.17 -15.55 -17.42
N GLU A 47 -0.54 -16.23 -18.31
CA GLU A 47 -1.92 -16.67 -18.09
C GLU A 47 -2.08 -17.62 -16.91
N LEU A 48 -1.04 -18.42 -16.61
CA LEU A 48 -1.13 -19.43 -15.55
C LEU A 48 -1.11 -18.80 -14.16
N THR A 49 -0.37 -17.71 -14.00
CA THR A 49 -0.28 -16.98 -12.74
C THR A 49 -1.17 -15.75 -12.70
N GLY A 50 -1.69 -15.31 -13.85
CA GLY A 50 -2.43 -14.06 -13.99
C GLY A 50 -1.56 -12.84 -13.68
N MET A 51 -0.29 -12.89 -14.06
CA MET A 51 0.70 -11.85 -13.71
C MET A 51 1.54 -11.42 -14.92
N TRP A 52 1.98 -10.16 -14.92
CA TRP A 52 3.04 -9.70 -15.82
C TRP A 52 4.40 -10.20 -15.33
N VAL A 53 5.13 -10.90 -16.19
CA VAL A 53 6.47 -11.42 -15.90
C VAL A 53 7.48 -10.92 -16.93
N LEU A 54 8.76 -10.78 -16.53
CA LEU A 54 9.81 -10.48 -17.49
C LEU A 54 9.91 -11.59 -18.54
N LYS A 55 10.16 -11.20 -19.79
CA LYS A 55 10.54 -12.14 -20.85
C LYS A 55 11.89 -12.77 -20.52
N SER A 56 12.06 -14.03 -20.90
CA SER A 56 13.30 -14.78 -20.64
C SER A 56 14.52 -14.05 -21.22
N GLY A 57 15.58 -13.91 -20.42
CA GLY A 57 16.83 -13.26 -20.84
C GLY A 57 16.83 -11.73 -20.79
N MET A 58 15.74 -11.10 -20.33
CA MET A 58 15.72 -9.65 -20.07
C MET A 58 16.14 -9.37 -18.63
N GLU A 59 16.95 -8.32 -18.43
CA GLU A 59 17.27 -7.81 -17.10
C GLU A 59 16.16 -6.88 -16.59
N PRO A 60 15.86 -6.89 -15.28
CA PRO A 60 15.01 -5.88 -14.67
C PRO A 60 15.54 -4.47 -14.98
N PRO A 61 14.69 -3.51 -15.38
CA PRO A 61 15.11 -2.15 -15.64
C PRO A 61 15.87 -1.57 -14.43
N LYS A 62 17.00 -0.89 -14.70
CA LYS A 62 17.84 -0.30 -13.65
C LYS A 62 17.02 0.72 -12.85
N GLY A 63 17.12 0.64 -11.52
CA GLY A 63 16.41 1.54 -10.60
C GLY A 63 14.98 1.10 -10.24
N VAL A 64 14.50 -0.02 -10.78
CA VAL A 64 13.22 -0.61 -10.34
C VAL A 64 13.50 -1.53 -9.16
N MET A 65 12.89 -1.25 -8.01
CA MET A 65 12.97 -2.11 -6.83
C MET A 65 12.43 -3.50 -7.16
N SER A 66 13.05 -4.52 -6.59
CA SER A 66 12.53 -5.87 -6.72
C SER A 66 11.13 -5.95 -6.11
N ARG A 67 10.31 -6.87 -6.62
CA ARG A 67 8.96 -7.09 -6.07
C ARG A 67 9.00 -7.42 -4.58
N ALA A 68 10.01 -8.16 -4.13
CA ALA A 68 10.18 -8.51 -2.72
C ALA A 68 10.34 -7.25 -1.85
N GLU A 69 11.19 -6.32 -2.27
CA GLU A 69 11.39 -5.05 -1.57
C GLU A 69 10.12 -4.19 -1.59
N VAL A 70 9.41 -4.12 -2.72
CA VAL A 70 8.12 -3.39 -2.81
C VAL A 70 7.08 -3.97 -1.84
N LEU A 71 7.00 -5.30 -1.74
CA LEU A 71 6.09 -5.95 -0.80
C LEU A 71 6.48 -5.68 0.65
N GLU A 72 7.77 -5.71 0.97
CA GLU A 72 8.27 -5.39 2.31
C GLU A 72 7.96 -3.94 2.69
N MET A 73 8.21 -2.99 1.80
CA MET A 73 7.87 -1.58 2.01
C MET A 73 6.36 -1.38 2.20
N ARG A 74 5.54 -2.06 1.41
CA ARG A 74 4.07 -2.04 1.57
C ARG A 74 3.69 -2.58 2.94
N ASP A 75 4.23 -3.72 3.35
CA ASP A 75 3.84 -4.37 4.60
C ASP A 75 4.30 -3.55 5.82
N GLN A 76 5.47 -2.91 5.74
CA GLN A 76 5.92 -1.93 6.73
C GLN A 76 4.98 -0.72 6.78
N PHE A 77 4.59 -0.18 5.63
CA PHE A 77 3.66 0.95 5.56
C PHE A 77 2.29 0.60 6.16
N LEU A 78 1.72 -0.55 5.81
CA LEU A 78 0.43 -1.02 6.32
C LEU A 78 0.48 -1.40 7.81
N ARG A 79 1.65 -1.77 8.33
CA ARG A 79 1.84 -1.99 9.77
C ARG A 79 1.70 -0.69 10.56
N MET A 80 2.09 0.43 9.96
CA MET A 80 2.17 1.74 10.61
C MET A 80 1.04 2.69 10.24
N ASN A 81 0.22 2.37 9.23
CA ASN A 81 -0.80 3.28 8.71
C ASN A 81 -2.13 2.55 8.49
N VAL A 82 -3.22 3.31 8.53
CA VAL A 82 -4.57 2.86 8.19
C VAL A 82 -5.21 3.88 7.25
N TYR A 83 -6.05 3.41 6.32
CA TYR A 83 -6.81 4.31 5.48
C TYR A 83 -8.01 4.84 6.27
N ASP A 84 -8.12 6.16 6.39
CA ASP A 84 -9.26 6.83 7.01
C ASP A 84 -10.18 7.34 5.90
N ASP A 85 -11.33 6.67 5.73
CA ASP A 85 -12.33 7.02 4.72
C ASP A 85 -12.95 8.42 4.95
N THR A 86 -12.93 8.94 6.19
CA THR A 86 -13.50 10.26 6.49
C THR A 86 -12.61 11.39 5.99
N VAL A 87 -11.30 11.19 6.03
CA VAL A 87 -10.29 12.13 5.53
C VAL A 87 -9.90 11.80 4.08
N GLY A 88 -10.20 10.59 3.62
CA GLY A 88 -9.82 10.09 2.29
C GLY A 88 -8.31 9.89 2.15
N SER A 89 -7.59 9.60 3.24
CA SER A 89 -6.13 9.52 3.25
C SER A 89 -5.59 8.47 4.21
N TRP A 90 -4.32 8.07 4.01
CA TRP A 90 -3.62 7.18 4.92
C TRP A 90 -3.13 7.96 6.14
N VAL A 91 -3.51 7.52 7.34
CA VAL A 91 -3.12 8.13 8.60
C VAL A 91 -2.25 7.19 9.44
N PRO A 92 -1.25 7.71 10.18
CA PRO A 92 -0.43 6.88 11.06
C PRO A 92 -1.24 6.27 12.20
N LEU A 93 -0.93 5.02 12.53
CA LEU A 93 -1.46 4.32 13.70
C LEU A 93 -0.72 4.74 14.97
N LYS A 94 -1.44 4.80 16.09
CA LYS A 94 -0.85 5.07 17.41
C LYS A 94 0.10 3.94 17.87
N ALA A 95 -0.15 2.71 17.43
CA ALA A 95 0.68 1.55 17.70
C ALA A 95 0.74 0.66 16.44
N PRO A 96 1.88 -0.02 16.17
CA PRO A 96 2.00 -0.92 15.04
C PRO A 96 0.96 -2.04 15.07
N ARG A 97 0.35 -2.34 13.92
CA ARG A 97 -0.58 -3.47 13.79
C ARG A 97 0.19 -4.79 13.87
N ASN A 98 -0.38 -5.78 14.58
CA ASN A 98 0.11 -7.15 14.48
C ASN A 98 -0.32 -7.74 13.13
N MET A 99 0.64 -7.95 12.23
CA MET A 99 0.41 -8.51 10.91
C MET A 99 0.73 -10.01 10.95
N SER A 100 -0.10 -10.83 10.29
CA SER A 100 0.15 -12.26 10.18
C SER A 100 1.51 -12.52 9.53
N MET A 101 2.25 -13.48 10.09
CA MET A 101 3.52 -13.96 9.50
C MET A 101 3.30 -15.11 8.50
N LEU A 102 2.05 -15.48 8.25
CA LEU A 102 1.71 -16.56 7.32
C LEU A 102 1.96 -16.14 5.88
N THR A 103 2.51 -17.06 5.09
CA THR A 103 2.59 -16.89 3.65
C THR A 103 1.19 -16.87 3.04
N ARG A 104 1.07 -16.32 1.83
CA ARG A 104 -0.21 -16.32 1.10
C ARG A 104 -0.78 -17.73 0.91
N GLU A 105 0.09 -18.71 0.66
CA GLU A 105 -0.32 -20.11 0.52
C GLU A 105 -0.85 -20.67 1.85
N GLN A 106 -0.18 -20.35 2.97
CA GLN A 106 -0.65 -20.75 4.29
C GLN A 106 -2.01 -20.13 4.62
N VAL A 107 -2.19 -18.83 4.36
CA VAL A 107 -3.50 -18.15 4.52
C VAL A 107 -4.57 -18.81 3.66
N ASN A 108 -4.26 -19.16 2.41
CA ASN A 108 -5.20 -19.84 1.52
C ASN A 108 -5.59 -21.23 2.06
N MET A 109 -4.61 -21.99 2.56
CA MET A 109 -4.86 -23.31 3.16
C MET A 109 -5.70 -23.23 4.43
N GLU A 110 -5.44 -22.25 5.31
CA GLU A 110 -6.24 -22.02 6.50
C GLU A 110 -7.68 -21.60 6.14
N THR A 111 -7.82 -20.69 5.18
CA THR A 111 -9.13 -20.24 4.69
C THR A 111 -9.91 -21.43 4.12
N LEU A 112 -9.27 -22.28 3.32
CA LEU A 112 -9.91 -23.46 2.75
C LEU A 112 -10.34 -24.43 3.84
N ARG A 113 -9.47 -24.73 4.82
CA ARG A 113 -9.82 -25.57 5.98
C ARG A 113 -10.99 -25.00 6.77
N PHE A 114 -11.01 -23.69 7.00
CA PHE A 114 -12.11 -23.01 7.68
C PHE A 114 -13.42 -23.18 6.90
N LEU A 115 -13.42 -22.93 5.58
CA LEU A 115 -14.62 -23.07 4.74
C LEU A 115 -15.12 -24.52 4.60
N MET A 116 -14.23 -25.51 4.75
CA MET A 116 -14.63 -26.92 4.84
C MET A 116 -15.34 -27.26 6.16
N MET A 117 -14.91 -26.65 7.26
CA MET A 117 -15.46 -26.92 8.60
C MET A 117 -16.68 -26.06 8.93
N TYR A 118 -16.80 -24.88 8.35
CA TYR A 118 -17.83 -23.90 8.67
C TYR A 118 -18.69 -23.56 7.45
N ARG A 119 -19.94 -23.16 7.69
CA ARG A 119 -20.80 -22.53 6.69
C ARG A 119 -21.33 -21.22 7.26
N TYR A 120 -21.55 -20.25 6.38
CA TYR A 120 -22.14 -18.99 6.79
C TYR A 120 -23.66 -19.17 6.93
N ASP A 121 -24.22 -18.73 8.06
CA ASP A 121 -25.65 -18.62 8.29
C ASP A 121 -26.07 -17.17 8.09
N GLU A 122 -26.68 -16.89 6.94
CA GLU A 122 -27.13 -15.53 6.58
C GLU A 122 -28.22 -15.01 7.53
N SER A 123 -29.04 -15.88 8.11
CA SER A 123 -30.14 -15.47 8.99
C SER A 123 -29.64 -14.95 10.34
N ARG A 124 -28.51 -15.49 10.80
CA ARG A 124 -27.87 -15.13 12.06
C ARG A 124 -26.67 -14.21 11.88
N ASN A 125 -26.23 -14.04 10.63
CA ASN A 125 -25.02 -13.31 10.27
C ASN A 125 -23.76 -13.88 10.98
N GLU A 126 -23.70 -15.22 11.09
CA GLU A 126 -22.70 -15.95 11.90
C GLU A 126 -22.14 -17.16 11.14
N TRP A 127 -20.90 -17.54 11.41
CA TRP A 127 -20.32 -18.81 10.93
C TRP A 127 -20.69 -19.96 11.86
N ILE A 128 -21.30 -21.02 11.32
CA ILE A 128 -21.69 -22.22 12.08
C ILE A 128 -20.92 -23.45 11.61
N SER A 129 -20.52 -24.29 12.56
CA SER A 129 -19.82 -25.55 12.27
C SER A 129 -20.71 -26.47 11.42
N ARG A 130 -20.11 -27.10 10.41
CA ARG A 130 -20.72 -28.18 9.61
C ARG A 130 -20.67 -29.52 10.35
N MET A 131 -19.74 -29.69 11.29
CA MET A 131 -19.68 -30.86 12.15
C MET A 131 -20.68 -30.67 13.30
N ARG A 132 -21.91 -31.13 13.09
CA ARG A 132 -22.91 -31.35 14.13
C ARG A 132 -23.56 -32.70 13.91
#